data_AF-A0A972Y5F5-F1
#
_entry.id   AF-A0A972Y5F5-F1
#
_cell.length_a   1.000
_cell.length_b   1.000
_cell.length_c   1.000
_cell.angle_alpha   90.00
_cell.angle_beta   90.00
_cell.angle_gamma   90.00
#
_symmetry.space_group_name_H-M   'P 1'
#
loop_
_entity.id
_entity.type
_entity.pdbx_description
1 polymer ?
#
loop_
_entity_poly.entity_id
_entity_poly.type
_entity_poly.pdbx_seq_one_letter_code
_entity_poly.pdbx_strand_id
1 'polypeptide(L)'
;MSNETNPFDHAQIDDVIHGRLRLGIMAYLSTVSPAIFGELKDKVGATDGNLSTHLRKLEDAGYVRQEKRFVGRRPQTRVHLTDAGRKAWLIWIDRMQGLMRAAE
;
A
#
# COMPACT_ATOMS: atom_id res chain seq x y z
N MET A 1 -24.79 -20.40 13.23
CA MET A 1 -25.40 -19.27 12.49
C MET A 1 -24.31 -18.69 11.61
N SER A 2 -24.31 -19.07 10.34
CA SER A 2 -23.31 -18.63 9.36
C SER A 2 -23.48 -17.13 9.18
N ASN A 3 -22.50 -16.33 9.63
CA ASN A 3 -22.47 -14.91 9.34
C ASN A 3 -22.04 -14.79 7.88
N GLU A 4 -23.01 -14.89 6.96
CA GLU A 4 -22.78 -14.75 5.54
C GLU A 4 -22.27 -13.33 5.32
N THR A 5 -20.97 -13.22 5.04
CA THR A 5 -20.31 -11.93 4.90
C THR A 5 -20.87 -11.30 3.63
N ASN A 6 -21.74 -10.30 3.76
CA ASN A 6 -22.28 -9.57 2.62
C ASN A 6 -21.10 -9.08 1.76
N PRO A 7 -20.91 -9.62 0.55
CA PRO A 7 -19.74 -9.29 -0.26
C PRO A 7 -19.73 -7.82 -0.67
N PHE A 8 -20.88 -7.14 -0.65
CA PHE A 8 -21.04 -5.72 -1.00
C PHE A 8 -20.85 -4.76 0.19
N ASP A 9 -20.48 -5.24 1.37
CA ASP A 9 -20.23 -4.40 2.53
C ASP A 9 -18.92 -3.61 2.38
N HIS A 10 -19.05 -2.35 1.96
CA HIS A 10 -17.93 -1.43 1.78
C HIS A 10 -17.09 -1.18 3.05
N ALA A 11 -17.63 -1.41 4.26
CA ALA A 11 -16.91 -1.18 5.51
C ALA A 11 -15.75 -2.18 5.71
N GLN A 12 -15.72 -3.25 4.91
CA GLN A 12 -14.65 -4.24 4.91
C GLN A 12 -13.50 -3.88 3.96
N ILE A 13 -13.64 -2.81 3.19
CA ILE A 13 -12.57 -2.29 2.33
C ILE A 13 -11.69 -1.37 3.18
N ASP A 14 -10.39 -1.66 3.20
CA ASP A 14 -9.42 -0.81 3.88
C ASP A 14 -9.29 0.54 3.14
N ASP A 15 -9.89 1.60 3.69
CA ASP A 15 -9.85 2.97 3.17
C ASP A 15 -8.46 3.60 3.14
N VAL A 16 -7.53 3.13 3.98
CA VAL A 16 -6.14 3.57 3.93
C VAL A 16 -5.47 3.02 2.68
N ILE A 17 -5.76 1.77 2.29
CA ILE A 17 -5.25 1.18 1.05
C ILE A 17 -6.03 1.69 -0.17
N HIS A 18 -7.35 1.83 -0.07
CA HIS A 18 -8.29 2.15 -1.16
C HIS A 18 -8.26 3.63 -1.59
N GLY A 19 -7.07 4.16 -1.85
CA GLY A 19 -6.88 5.38 -2.64
C GLY A 19 -5.97 5.10 -3.83
N ARG A 20 -6.28 5.66 -5.00
CA ARG A 20 -5.60 5.37 -6.29
C ARG A 20 -4.08 5.23 -6.18
N LEU A 21 -3.40 6.23 -5.59
CA LEU A 21 -1.94 6.19 -5.46
C LEU A 21 -1.46 5.19 -4.40
N ARG A 22 -2.19 5.02 -3.28
CA ARG A 22 -1.84 4.05 -2.23
C ARG A 22 -1.96 2.62 -2.73
N LEU A 23 -2.96 2.33 -3.56
CA LEU A 23 -3.06 1.04 -4.27
C LEU A 23 -1.82 0.78 -5.12
N GLY A 24 -1.39 1.75 -5.93
CA GLY A 24 -0.17 1.63 -6.73
C GLY A 24 1.08 1.39 -5.88
N ILE A 25 1.22 2.13 -4.77
CA ILE A 25 2.33 1.99 -3.82
C ILE A 25 2.33 0.59 -3.19
N MET A 26 1.20 0.15 -2.62
CA MET A 26 1.08 -1.15 -1.95
C MET A 26 1.30 -2.31 -2.92
N ALA A 27 0.72 -2.23 -4.13
CA ALA A 27 0.91 -3.22 -5.17
C ALA A 27 2.39 -3.34 -5.57
N TYR A 28 3.06 -2.22 -5.84
CA TYR A 28 4.46 -2.24 -6.22
C TYR A 28 5.37 -2.72 -5.07
N LEU A 29 5.16 -2.24 -3.84
CA LEU A 29 5.92 -2.70 -2.68
C LEU A 29 5.69 -4.17 -2.33
N SER A 30 4.55 -4.75 -2.74
CA SER A 30 4.28 -6.18 -2.55
C SER A 30 5.15 -7.07 -3.44
N THR A 31 5.62 -6.56 -4.58
CA THR A 31 6.51 -7.27 -5.52
C THR A 31 7.99 -6.98 -5.26
N VAL A 32 8.32 -5.79 -4.76
CA VAL A 32 9.69 -5.36 -4.44
C VAL A 32 9.70 -4.63 -3.10
N SER A 33 10.48 -5.13 -2.14
CA SER A 33 10.68 -4.43 -0.86
C SER A 33 12.08 -4.67 -0.28
N PRO A 34 12.81 -3.62 0.12
CA PRO A 34 12.44 -2.20 0.02
C PRO A 34 12.55 -1.65 -1.42
N ALA A 35 11.82 -0.56 -1.70
CA ALA A 35 12.02 0.26 -2.90
C ALA A 35 12.69 1.59 -2.55
N ILE A 36 13.49 2.15 -3.46
CA ILE A 36 14.03 3.50 -3.30
C ILE A 36 12.93 4.52 -3.62
N PHE A 37 12.83 5.62 -2.87
CA PHE A 37 11.78 6.63 -3.07
C PHE A 37 11.66 7.11 -4.53
N GLY A 38 12.79 7.41 -5.18
CA GLY A 38 12.80 7.84 -6.58
C GLY A 38 12.26 6.78 -7.55
N GLU A 39 12.66 5.52 -7.36
CA GLU A 39 12.14 4.40 -8.16
C GLU A 39 10.65 4.21 -7.94
N LEU A 40 10.20 4.18 -6.68
CA LEU A 40 8.80 4.05 -6.33
C LEU A 40 7.98 5.17 -6.97
N LYS A 41 8.46 6.42 -6.90
CA LYS A 41 7.84 7.58 -7.52
C LYS A 41 7.62 7.39 -9.01
N ASP A 42 8.66 6.99 -9.73
CA ASP A 42 8.62 6.83 -11.18
C ASP A 42 7.66 5.70 -11.57
N LYS A 43 7.66 4.59 -10.82
CA LYS A 43 6.80 3.43 -11.06
C LYS A 43 5.32 3.72 -10.86
N VAL A 44 4.97 4.58 -9.90
CA VAL A 44 3.58 4.94 -9.61
C VAL A 44 3.15 6.27 -10.24
N GLY A 45 4.03 6.91 -11.03
CA GLY A 45 3.74 8.18 -11.71
C GLY A 45 3.43 9.34 -10.77
N ALA A 46 4.09 9.40 -9.60
CA ALA A 46 3.82 10.44 -8.60
C ALA A 46 4.81 11.62 -8.69
N THR A 47 4.44 12.74 -8.06
CA THR A 47 5.38 13.81 -7.70
C THR A 47 5.89 13.59 -6.27
N ASP A 48 7.02 14.20 -5.91
CA ASP A 48 7.64 14.03 -4.60
C ASP A 48 6.67 14.38 -3.44
N GLY A 49 5.94 15.49 -3.55
CA GLY A 49 4.96 15.91 -2.53
C GLY A 49 3.76 14.97 -2.43
N ASN A 50 3.26 14.50 -3.58
CA ASN A 50 2.14 13.56 -3.63
C ASN A 50 2.55 12.22 -2.99
N LEU A 51 3.69 11.66 -3.40
CA LEU A 51 4.21 10.41 -2.85
C LEU A 51 4.48 10.54 -1.34
N SER A 52 5.12 11.62 -0.89
CA SER A 52 5.42 11.83 0.53
C SER A 52 4.16 11.88 1.40
N THR A 53 3.10 12.53 0.91
CA THR A 53 1.82 12.62 1.62
C THR A 53 1.15 11.25 1.76
N HIS A 54 1.16 10.45 0.70
CA HIS A 54 0.56 9.11 0.72
C HIS A 54 1.39 8.09 1.50
N LEU A 55 2.73 8.16 1.44
CA LEU A 55 3.62 7.34 2.26
C LEU A 55 3.44 7.63 3.75
N ARG A 56 3.26 8.90 4.14
CA ARG A 56 2.95 9.25 5.53
C ARG A 56 1.66 8.58 6.00
N LYS A 57 0.58 8.66 5.22
CA LYS A 57 -0.69 8.00 5.56
C LYS A 57 -0.55 6.48 5.72
N LEU A 58 0.24 5.84 4.86
CA LEU A 58 0.51 4.40 4.96
C LEU A 58 1.41 4.06 6.16
N GLU A 59 2.36 4.93 6.50
CA GLU A 59 3.26 4.78 7.64
C GLU A 59 2.53 4.99 8.97
N ASP A 60 1.64 5.98 9.05
CA ASP A 60 0.78 6.23 10.21
C ASP A 60 -0.15 5.02 10.50
N ALA A 61 -0.58 4.30 9.46
CA ALA A 61 -1.32 3.04 9.58
C ALA A 61 -0.41 1.82 9.84
N GLY A 62 0.91 2.01 9.88
CA GLY A 62 1.89 0.95 10.10
C GLY A 62 2.11 0.02 8.91
N TYR A 63 1.62 0.36 7.71
CA TYR A 63 1.68 -0.50 6.52
C TYR A 63 3.01 -0.40 5.78
N VAL A 64 3.64 0.77 5.86
CA VAL A 64 5.00 0.98 5.33
C VAL A 64 5.88 1.59 6.41
N ARG A 65 7.19 1.49 6.22
CA ARG A 65 8.19 2.18 7.03
C ARG A 65 9.20 2.86 6.12
N GLN A 66 9.47 4.13 6.39
CA GLN A 66 10.50 4.89 5.70
C GLN A 66 11.83 4.81 6.45
N GLU A 67 12.89 4.52 5.72
CA GLU A 67 14.24 4.42 6.24
C GLU A 67 15.16 5.37 5.47
N LYS A 68 15.79 6.30 6.18
CA LYS A 68 16.83 7.16 5.60
C LYS A 68 18.19 6.51 5.82
N ARG A 69 18.94 6.28 4.75
CA ARG A 69 20.34 5.85 4.80
C ARG A 69 21.23 6.78 3.97
N PHE A 70 22.52 6.80 4.28
CA PHE A 70 23.51 7.43 3.41
C PHE A 70 24.14 6.38 2.49
N VAL A 71 24.15 6.65 1.19
CA VAL A 71 24.91 5.87 0.20
C VAL A 71 26.05 6.77 -0.26
N GLY A 72 27.24 6.54 0.31
CA GLY A 72 28.33 7.49 0.24
C GLY A 72 27.97 8.80 0.93
N ARG A 73 28.04 9.92 0.21
CA ARG A 73 27.69 11.26 0.73
C ARG A 73 26.23 11.68 0.46
N ARG A 74 25.42 10.82 -0.17
CA ARG A 74 24.04 11.16 -0.58
C ARG A 74 23.02 10.47 0.33
N PRO A 75 22.06 11.21 0.92
CA PRO A 75 20.93 10.59 1.60
C PRO A 75 20.02 9.89 0.60
N GLN A 76 19.55 8.70 0.95
CA GLN A 76 18.62 7.88 0.19
C GLN A 76 17.50 7.40 1.12
N THR A 77 16.26 7.63 0.72
CA THR A 77 15.08 7.09 1.41
C THR A 77 14.69 5.75 0.78
N ARG A 78 14.53 4.73 1.62
CA ARG A 78 14.00 3.42 1.27
C ARG A 78 12.64 3.24 1.93
N VAL A 79 11.69 2.72 1.19
CA VAL A 79 10.34 2.43 1.66
C VAL A 79 10.19 0.93 1.76
N HIS A 80 9.89 0.46 2.96
CA HIS A 80 9.70 -0.96 3.28
C HIS A 80 8.21 -1.24 3.43
N LEU A 81 7.73 -2.36 2.89
CA LEU A 81 6.44 -2.93 3.24
C LEU A 81 6.61 -3.66 4.58
N THR A 82 5.79 -3.33 5.56
CA THR A 82 5.82 -4.02 6.85
C THR A 82 5.05 -5.34 6.79
N ASP A 83 5.20 -6.20 7.80
CA ASP A 83 4.39 -7.42 7.91
C ASP A 83 2.90 -7.09 8.06
N ALA A 84 2.57 -6.04 8.83
CA ALA A 84 1.20 -5.54 8.97
C ALA A 84 0.65 -5.05 7.62
N GLY A 85 1.44 -4.29 6.86
CA GLY A 85 1.06 -3.82 5.52
C GLY A 85 0.90 -4.95 4.51
N ARG A 86 1.77 -5.97 4.56
CA ARG A 86 1.64 -7.17 3.73
C ARG A 86 0.34 -7.91 4.03
N LYS A 87 0.02 -8.10 5.31
CA LYS A 87 -1.24 -8.73 5.73
C LYS A 87 -2.45 -7.91 5.28
N ALA A 88 -2.43 -6.61 5.49
CA ALA A 88 -3.51 -5.71 5.06
C ALA A 88 -3.70 -5.72 3.54
N TRP A 89 -2.61 -5.75 2.77
CA TRP A 89 -2.66 -5.86 1.31
C TRP A 89 -3.32 -7.15 0.81
N LEU A 90 -2.97 -8.30 1.42
CA LEU A 90 -3.59 -9.58 1.06
C LEU A 90 -5.08 -9.63 1.40
N ILE A 91 -5.47 -9.09 2.56
CA ILE A 91 -6.87 -8.96 2.95
C ILE A 91 -7.62 -8.07 1.94
N TRP A 92 -7.03 -6.93 1.56
CA TRP A 92 -7.63 -6.03 0.58
C TRP A 92 -7.85 -6.72 -0.77
N ILE A 93 -6.87 -7.49 -1.27
CA ILE A 93 -7.02 -8.27 -2.51
C ILE A 93 -8.18 -9.27 -2.39
N ASP A 94 -8.23 -10.04 -1.29
CA ASP A 94 -9.28 -11.03 -1.07
C ASP A 94 -10.68 -10.39 -1.07
N ARG A 95 -10.83 -9.23 -0.40
CA ARG A 95 -12.09 -8.47 -0.38
C ARG A 95 -12.48 -7.97 -1.77
N MET A 96 -11.54 -7.43 -2.54
CA MET A 96 -11.82 -6.98 -3.90
C MET A 96 -12.19 -8.15 -4.83
N GLN A 97 -11.52 -9.28 -4.71
CA GLN A 97 -11.88 -10.48 -5.49
C GLN A 97 -13.25 -11.03 -5.09
N GLY A 98 -13.61 -10.99 -3.80
CA GLY A 98 -14.93 -11.36 -3.32
C GLY A 98 -16.03 -10.48 -3.92
N LEU A 99 -15.82 -9.15 -3.93
CA LEU A 99 -16.70 -8.18 -4.58
C LEU A 99 -16.89 -8.48 -6.07
N MET A 100 -15.79 -8.70 -6.80
CA MET A 100 -15.83 -8.99 -8.24
C MET A 100 -16.60 -10.28 -8.53
N ARG A 101 -16.30 -11.38 -7.80
CA ARG A 101 -16.99 -12.67 -7.97
C ARG A 101 -18.48 -12.60 -7.66
N ALA A 102 -18.90 -11.72 -6.74
CA ALA A 102 -20.31 -11.57 -6.39
C ALA A 102 -21.09 -10.69 -7.39
N ALA A 103 -20.39 -9.89 -8.19
CA ALA A 103 -20.97 -8.99 -9.19
C ALA A 103 -21.10 -9.62 -10.59
N GLU A 104 -20.43 -10.75 -10.82
CA GLU A 104 -20.53 -11.60 -12.03
C GLU A 104 -21.66 -12.62 -11.92
#